data_AF-A0A6P4IU84-F1
#
_entry.id   AF-A0A6P4IU84-F1
#
_cell.length_a   1.000
_cell.length_b   1.000
_cell.length_c   1.000
_cell.angle_alpha   90.00
_cell.angle_beta   90.00
_cell.angle_gamma   90.00
#
_symmetry.space_group_name_H-M   'P 1'
#
loop_
_entity.id
_entity.type
_entity.pdbx_description
1 polymer ?
#
loop_
_entity_poly.entity_id
_entity_poly.type
_entity_poly.pdbx_seq_one_letter_code
_entity_poly.pdbx_strand_id
1 'polypeptide(L)'
;MFSGSALLAPLLGLVLACAFHSSEGRGFVIPGTKWCGPGNIANGYDDLGTERALDMCCRAHDNCRESIAPEGEIHGLQNDGVFPIFSCACESAFRNCLTALANYQSLFVGRTYFSTKKVCFAFGHPIVSCRETQGDMFEKRCLSYHVDKGQSQLWQFYDLALYTHVTKDSAEDP
;
A
#
# COMPACT_ATOMS: atom_id res chain seq x y z
N MET A 1 -21.16 -35.95 -56.21
CA MET A 1 -19.88 -35.57 -55.58
C MET A 1 -20.08 -34.21 -54.92
N PHE A 2 -19.92 -34.19 -53.59
CA PHE A 2 -19.65 -33.07 -52.65
C PHE A 2 -20.07 -31.64 -53.04
N SER A 3 -21.05 -31.00 -52.39
CA SER A 3 -21.08 -30.46 -51.01
C SER A 3 -20.19 -29.22 -50.83
N GLY A 4 -20.76 -28.11 -50.36
CA GLY A 4 -19.96 -27.03 -49.75
C GLY A 4 -20.61 -25.65 -49.78
N SER A 5 -21.35 -25.33 -48.73
CA SER A 5 -21.97 -24.05 -48.42
C SER A 5 -20.97 -22.89 -48.30
N ALA A 6 -21.40 -21.70 -48.72
CA ALA A 6 -20.71 -20.44 -48.50
C ALA A 6 -20.82 -20.00 -47.03
N LEU A 7 -19.67 -19.83 -46.36
CA LEU A 7 -19.54 -18.98 -45.18
C LEU A 7 -18.26 -18.15 -45.37
N LEU A 8 -18.45 -16.83 -45.40
CA LEU A 8 -17.41 -15.82 -45.50
C LEU A 8 -16.52 -15.88 -44.24
N ALA A 9 -15.24 -16.22 -44.41
CA ALA A 9 -14.22 -15.98 -43.41
C ALA A 9 -13.79 -14.50 -43.49
N PRO A 10 -13.80 -13.72 -42.39
CA PRO A 10 -13.12 -12.45 -42.39
C PRO A 10 -11.61 -12.68 -42.24
N LEU A 11 -10.87 -11.89 -43.01
CA LEU A 11 -9.45 -11.94 -43.25
C LEU A 11 -8.63 -11.93 -41.95
N LEU A 12 -7.71 -12.88 -41.88
CA LEU A 12 -6.62 -12.93 -40.91
C LEU A 12 -5.71 -11.71 -41.08
N GLY A 13 -5.47 -11.00 -39.97
CA GLY A 13 -4.18 -10.38 -39.67
C GLY A 13 -3.79 -9.12 -40.45
N LEU A 14 -4.14 -7.96 -39.89
CA LEU A 14 -3.21 -6.84 -39.87
C LEU A 14 -2.96 -6.40 -38.42
N VAL A 15 -1.73 -6.69 -38.03
CA VAL A 15 -0.96 -6.20 -36.91
C VAL A 15 -1.13 -4.68 -36.79
N LEU A 16 -1.53 -4.21 -35.62
CA LEU A 16 -0.70 -3.40 -34.73
C LEU A 16 -1.57 -3.08 -33.52
N ALA A 17 -0.99 -3.27 -32.35
CA ALA A 17 -1.50 -2.74 -31.11
C ALA A 17 -2.11 -1.35 -31.35
N CYS A 18 -3.44 -1.21 -31.24
CA CYS A 18 -3.97 0.04 -30.71
C CYS A 18 -3.32 0.12 -29.35
N ALA A 19 -2.27 0.93 -29.33
CA ALA A 19 -1.35 1.04 -28.25
C ALA A 19 -2.13 1.06 -26.94
N PHE A 20 -2.00 -0.01 -26.15
CA PHE A 20 -1.72 0.17 -24.74
C PHE A 20 -0.40 0.94 -24.67
N HIS A 21 -0.41 2.22 -25.09
CA HIS A 21 0.22 3.22 -24.28
C HIS A 21 -0.57 3.09 -22.97
N SER A 22 -0.11 2.20 -22.09
CA SER A 22 -0.07 2.57 -20.70
C SER A 22 0.66 3.90 -20.76
N SER A 23 -0.10 4.99 -20.78
CA SER A 23 0.43 6.25 -20.30
C SER A 23 0.99 5.84 -18.96
N GLU A 24 2.31 5.79 -18.84
CA GLU A 24 2.93 5.95 -17.54
C GLU A 24 2.31 7.23 -17.02
N GLY A 25 1.26 7.08 -16.20
CA GLY A 25 0.75 8.17 -15.43
C GLY A 25 1.98 8.62 -14.67
N ARG A 26 2.51 9.79 -15.01
CA ARG A 26 3.45 10.49 -14.15
C ARG A 26 2.65 10.81 -12.89
N GLY A 27 2.55 9.80 -12.03
CA GLY A 27 1.98 9.90 -10.72
C GLY A 27 2.72 11.01 -9.99
N PHE A 28 1.98 11.77 -9.19
CA PHE A 28 2.59 12.75 -8.32
C PHE A 28 3.58 12.03 -7.41
N VAL A 29 4.88 12.29 -7.61
CA VAL A 29 5.94 11.86 -6.69
C VAL A 29 6.43 13.04 -5.88
N ILE A 30 6.81 12.81 -4.63
CA ILE A 30 7.35 13.86 -3.77
C ILE A 30 8.60 14.45 -4.41
N PRO A 31 8.73 15.80 -4.49
CA PRO A 31 9.92 16.43 -5.04
C PRO A 31 11.21 15.92 -4.40
N GLY A 32 12.20 15.61 -5.24
CA GLY A 32 13.49 15.06 -4.78
C GLY A 32 13.45 13.55 -4.51
N THR A 33 12.32 12.88 -4.70
CA THR A 33 12.18 11.41 -4.58
C THR A 33 11.81 10.80 -5.93
N LYS A 34 11.92 9.48 -6.05
CA LYS A 34 11.46 8.71 -7.21
C LYS A 34 10.43 7.64 -6.85
N TRP A 35 10.39 7.23 -5.59
CA TRP A 35 9.57 6.13 -5.07
C TRP A 35 8.41 6.59 -4.19
N CYS A 36 8.38 7.84 -3.74
CA CYS A 36 7.32 8.32 -2.86
C CYS A 36 6.13 8.85 -3.68
N GLY A 37 5.22 7.98 -4.09
CA GLY A 37 3.98 8.33 -4.78
C GLY A 37 3.11 7.12 -5.11
N PRO A 38 2.02 7.30 -5.87
CA PRO A 38 1.27 6.18 -6.44
C PRO A 38 2.13 5.47 -7.51
N GLY A 39 2.79 4.38 -7.10
CA GLY A 39 3.87 3.77 -7.90
C GLY A 39 5.16 4.58 -7.79
N ASN A 40 6.03 4.49 -8.79
CA ASN A 40 7.31 5.19 -8.79
C ASN A 40 7.74 5.58 -10.21
N ILE A 41 8.67 6.54 -10.30
CA ILE A 41 9.29 7.01 -11.55
C ILE A 41 10.76 6.57 -11.67
N ALA A 42 11.16 5.57 -10.91
CA ALA A 42 12.54 5.09 -10.85
C ALA A 42 12.87 4.25 -12.08
N ASN A 43 14.05 4.43 -12.67
CA ASN A 43 14.52 3.62 -13.82
C ASN A 43 15.03 2.23 -13.41
N GLY A 44 14.99 1.91 -12.12
CA GLY A 44 15.48 0.67 -11.53
C GLY A 44 15.65 0.80 -10.02
N TYR A 45 15.88 -0.33 -9.35
CA TYR A 45 15.92 -0.41 -7.88
C TYR A 45 16.86 0.62 -7.23
N ASP A 46 18.05 0.84 -7.80
CA ASP A 46 19.04 1.78 -7.23
C ASP A 46 18.86 3.24 -7.67
N ASP A 47 17.86 3.51 -8.51
CA ASP A 47 17.57 4.86 -8.97
C ASP A 47 16.79 5.63 -7.90
N LEU A 48 17.55 6.35 -7.07
CA LEU A 48 17.04 7.19 -5.99
C LEU A 48 17.17 8.68 -6.36
N GLY A 49 16.24 9.50 -5.90
CA GLY A 49 16.27 10.95 -5.97
C GLY A 49 17.29 11.60 -5.03
N THR A 50 17.28 12.93 -4.97
CA THR A 50 18.17 13.72 -4.10
C THR A 50 17.85 13.54 -2.61
N GLU A 51 16.58 13.34 -2.26
CA GLU A 51 16.11 13.05 -0.89
C GLU A 51 16.28 11.56 -0.56
N ARG A 52 17.53 11.08 -0.65
CA ARG A 52 17.85 9.64 -0.66
C ARG A 52 17.24 8.86 0.50
N ALA A 53 17.33 9.39 1.72
CA ALA A 53 16.88 8.67 2.92
C ALA A 53 15.34 8.48 2.94
N LEU A 54 14.59 9.51 2.54
CA LEU A 54 13.13 9.42 2.38
C LEU A 54 12.77 8.47 1.24
N ASP A 55 13.46 8.61 0.12
CA ASP A 55 13.21 7.80 -1.07
C ASP A 55 13.49 6.32 -0.83
N MET A 56 14.49 5.99 0.01
CA MET A 56 14.74 4.63 0.46
C MET A 56 13.61 4.04 1.31
N CYS A 57 12.95 4.85 2.16
CA CYS A 57 11.76 4.38 2.90
C CYS A 57 10.64 3.99 1.94
N CYS A 58 10.35 4.84 0.95
CA CYS A 58 9.30 4.58 -0.04
C CYS A 58 9.66 3.41 -0.96
N ARG A 59 10.92 3.32 -1.42
CA ARG A 59 11.39 2.16 -2.20
C ARG A 59 11.21 0.85 -1.44
N ALA A 60 11.59 0.82 -0.16
CA ALA A 60 11.44 -0.38 0.66
C ALA A 60 9.98 -0.79 0.80
N HIS A 61 9.08 0.19 0.95
CA HIS A 61 7.64 -0.02 1.01
C HIS A 61 7.06 -0.55 -0.31
N ASP A 62 7.39 0.08 -1.45
CA ASP A 62 6.97 -0.34 -2.80
C ASP A 62 7.41 -1.77 -3.15
N ASN A 63 8.52 -2.22 -2.58
CA ASN A 63 9.08 -3.55 -2.82
C ASN A 63 8.74 -4.57 -1.72
N CYS A 64 7.81 -4.25 -0.81
CA CYS A 64 7.30 -5.21 0.15
C CYS A 64 6.61 -6.39 -0.59
N ARG A 65 7.04 -7.63 -0.28
CA ARG A 65 6.51 -8.84 -0.93
C ARG A 65 5.17 -9.29 -0.39
N GLU A 66 4.81 -8.86 0.82
CA GLU A 66 3.56 -9.24 1.48
C GLU A 66 2.51 -8.18 1.20
N SER A 67 1.85 -8.31 0.04
CA SER A 67 0.77 -7.42 -0.37
C SER A 67 -0.36 -8.17 -1.06
N ILE A 68 -1.58 -7.66 -0.90
CA ILE A 68 -2.75 -8.02 -1.70
C ILE A 68 -2.83 -7.01 -2.84
N ALA A 69 -2.67 -7.49 -4.08
CA ALA A 69 -2.74 -6.64 -5.28
C ALA A 69 -4.12 -5.95 -5.39
N PRO A 70 -4.21 -4.82 -6.11
CA PRO A 70 -5.50 -4.23 -6.48
C PRO A 70 -6.43 -5.25 -7.14
N GLU A 71 -7.71 -5.25 -6.76
CA GLU A 71 -8.73 -6.20 -7.23
C GLU A 71 -8.36 -7.69 -7.00
N GLY A 72 -7.39 -7.95 -6.13
CA GLY A 72 -6.88 -9.29 -5.83
C GLY A 72 -7.42 -9.86 -4.51
N GLU A 73 -7.12 -11.14 -4.29
CA GLU A 73 -7.46 -11.86 -3.06
C GLU A 73 -6.27 -12.71 -2.59
N ILE A 74 -5.95 -12.64 -1.29
CA ILE A 74 -4.98 -13.52 -0.64
C ILE A 74 -5.53 -13.92 0.72
N HIS A 75 -5.39 -15.20 1.10
CA HIS A 75 -5.85 -15.73 2.40
C HIS A 75 -7.36 -15.54 2.68
N GLY A 76 -8.19 -15.41 1.63
CA GLY A 76 -9.62 -15.08 1.77
C GLY A 76 -9.90 -13.60 2.08
N LEU A 77 -8.88 -12.74 1.99
CA LEU A 77 -9.00 -11.29 2.12
C LEU A 77 -9.00 -10.65 0.73
N GLN A 78 -10.09 -9.97 0.39
CA GLN A 78 -10.27 -9.31 -0.90
C GLN A 78 -9.86 -7.83 -0.81
N ASN A 79 -9.16 -7.34 -1.83
CA ASN A 79 -8.82 -5.94 -2.00
C ASN A 79 -9.63 -5.33 -3.14
N ASP A 80 -10.77 -4.73 -2.83
CA ASP A 80 -11.60 -4.01 -3.80
C ASP A 80 -11.05 -2.61 -4.15
N GLY A 81 -9.88 -2.25 -3.61
CA GLY A 81 -9.24 -0.96 -3.83
C GLY A 81 -8.30 -0.96 -5.05
N VAL A 82 -8.03 0.23 -5.56
CA VAL A 82 -7.11 0.46 -6.68
C VAL A 82 -5.62 0.52 -6.27
N PHE A 83 -5.34 0.41 -4.96
CA PHE A 83 -3.99 0.40 -4.41
C PHE A 83 -3.74 -0.90 -3.63
N PRO A 84 -2.50 -1.43 -3.65
CA PRO A 84 -2.17 -2.66 -2.92
C PRO A 84 -2.39 -2.49 -1.41
N ILE A 85 -2.90 -3.51 -0.73
CA ILE A 85 -2.91 -3.56 0.74
C ILE A 85 -1.65 -4.31 1.19
N PHE A 86 -0.79 -3.67 1.98
CA PHE A 86 0.42 -4.31 2.51
C PHE A 86 0.17 -4.97 3.87
N SER A 87 1.05 -5.89 4.25
CA SER A 87 0.99 -6.51 5.58
C SER A 87 1.25 -5.48 6.67
N CYS A 88 0.73 -5.73 7.87
CA CYS A 88 0.96 -4.83 9.00
C CYS A 88 2.44 -4.72 9.38
N ALA A 89 3.25 -5.74 9.06
CA ALA A 89 4.70 -5.68 9.23
C ALA A 89 5.34 -4.66 8.28
N CYS A 90 4.97 -4.67 7.00
CA CYS A 90 5.47 -3.70 6.02
C CYS A 90 5.03 -2.27 6.35
N GLU A 91 3.77 -2.09 6.73
CA GLU A 91 3.24 -0.79 7.14
C GLU A 91 3.91 -0.24 8.41
N SER A 92 4.20 -1.12 9.38
CA SER A 92 4.97 -0.78 10.58
C SER A 92 6.41 -0.37 10.22
N ALA A 93 7.08 -1.13 9.35
CA ALA A 93 8.43 -0.81 8.89
C ALA A 93 8.48 0.55 8.17
N PHE A 94 7.49 0.83 7.31
CA PHE A 94 7.40 2.10 6.60
C PHE A 94 7.18 3.26 7.56
N ARG A 95 6.23 3.14 8.51
CA ARG A 95 6.01 4.14 9.56
C ARG A 95 7.28 4.42 10.36
N ASN A 96 7.99 3.37 10.78
CA ASN A 96 9.19 3.51 11.59
C ASN A 96 10.31 4.21 10.81
N CYS A 97 10.47 3.87 9.52
CA CYS A 97 11.43 4.52 8.64
C CYS A 97 11.15 6.03 8.52
N LEU A 98 9.90 6.41 8.22
CA LEU A 98 9.50 7.82 8.15
C LEU A 98 9.67 8.54 9.50
N THR A 99 9.37 7.86 10.61
CA THR A 99 9.46 8.46 11.95
C THR A 99 10.92 8.76 12.31
N ALA A 100 11.84 7.85 11.97
CA ALA A 100 13.27 8.01 12.24
C ALA A 100 13.91 9.17 11.47
N LEU A 101 13.37 9.56 10.31
CA LEU A 101 13.89 10.69 9.53
C LEU A 101 13.58 12.06 10.16
N ALA A 102 12.53 12.14 10.97
CA ALA A 102 12.18 13.31 11.79
C ALA A 102 12.27 14.67 11.06
N ASN A 103 11.81 14.73 9.80
CA ASN A 103 11.84 15.94 8.98
C ASN A 103 10.49 16.22 8.29
N TYR A 104 10.32 17.45 7.80
CA TYR A 104 9.05 17.91 7.20
C TYR A 104 8.57 17.04 6.03
N GLN A 105 9.47 16.57 5.15
CA GLN A 105 9.08 15.75 4.00
C GLN A 105 8.57 14.37 4.47
N SER A 106 9.25 13.74 5.42
CA SER A 106 8.79 12.48 6.03
C SER A 106 7.46 12.63 6.78
N LEU A 107 7.23 13.78 7.44
CA LEU A 107 5.95 14.12 8.05
C LEU A 107 4.83 14.19 7.03
N PHE A 108 5.08 14.88 5.92
CA PHE A 108 4.12 15.08 4.86
C PHE A 108 3.73 13.75 4.21
N VAL A 109 4.73 12.91 3.87
CA VAL A 109 4.50 11.56 3.35
C VAL A 109 3.69 10.72 4.34
N GLY A 110 4.12 10.66 5.60
CA GLY A 110 3.44 9.85 6.62
C GLY A 110 1.98 10.28 6.82
N ARG A 111 1.72 11.58 6.98
CA ARG A 111 0.34 12.09 7.12
C ARG A 111 -0.53 11.81 5.90
N THR A 112 0.01 12.00 4.70
CA THR A 112 -0.74 11.79 3.46
C THR A 112 -1.05 10.31 3.24
N TYR A 113 -0.06 9.44 3.44
CA TYR A 113 -0.21 8.01 3.28
C TYR A 113 -1.18 7.41 4.33
N PHE A 114 -0.94 7.63 5.62
CA PHE A 114 -1.74 6.99 6.68
C PHE A 114 -3.09 7.67 6.95
N SER A 115 -3.40 8.81 6.31
CA SER A 115 -4.76 9.36 6.30
C SER A 115 -5.64 8.67 5.25
N THR A 116 -5.05 8.21 4.15
CA THR A 116 -5.77 7.57 3.05
C THR A 116 -5.76 6.06 3.18
N LYS A 117 -4.62 5.45 3.54
CA LYS A 117 -4.50 4.02 3.73
C LYS A 117 -5.06 3.61 5.07
N LYS A 118 -6.14 2.82 5.02
CA LYS A 118 -6.97 2.54 6.18
C LYS A 118 -6.59 1.29 6.95
N VAL A 119 -6.14 0.27 6.22
CA VAL A 119 -5.99 -1.07 6.76
C VAL A 119 -4.69 -1.70 6.26
N CYS A 120 -4.20 -2.62 7.06
CA CYS A 120 -3.19 -3.61 6.73
C CYS A 120 -3.73 -5.01 7.05
N PHE A 121 -3.04 -6.07 6.63
CA PHE A 121 -3.42 -7.43 6.99
C PHE A 121 -2.35 -8.15 7.80
N ALA A 122 -2.76 -9.04 8.69
CA ALA A 122 -1.87 -9.90 9.46
C ALA A 122 -2.58 -11.18 9.93
N PHE A 123 -1.80 -12.17 10.35
CA PHE A 123 -2.30 -13.41 10.94
C PHE A 123 -2.41 -13.28 12.46
N GLY A 124 -3.61 -13.44 13.02
CA GLY A 124 -3.86 -13.19 14.43
C GLY A 124 -5.13 -13.83 14.97
N HIS A 125 -5.34 -13.75 16.28
CA HIS A 125 -6.56 -14.24 16.92
C HIS A 125 -7.77 -13.40 16.51
N PRO A 126 -8.98 -13.99 16.40
CA PRO A 126 -10.18 -13.26 15.99
C PRO A 126 -10.41 -12.01 16.84
N ILE A 127 -10.66 -10.88 16.17
CA ILE A 127 -11.00 -9.62 16.82
C ILE A 127 -12.41 -9.73 17.41
N VAL A 128 -12.54 -9.41 18.69
CA VAL A 128 -13.82 -9.34 19.42
C VAL A 128 -14.33 -7.91 19.46
N SER A 129 -13.47 -6.97 19.83
CA SER A 129 -13.82 -5.56 19.93
C SER A 129 -12.59 -4.67 19.87
N CYS A 130 -12.81 -3.38 19.61
CA CYS A 130 -11.76 -2.38 19.73
C CYS A 130 -11.49 -2.03 21.19
N ARG A 131 -10.21 -1.96 21.58
CA ARG A 131 -9.76 -1.56 22.92
C ARG A 131 -9.45 -0.07 22.98
N GLU A 132 -8.56 0.39 22.11
CA GLU A 132 -8.12 1.78 22.06
C GLU A 132 -8.39 2.38 20.70
N THR A 133 -8.79 3.64 20.67
CA THR A 133 -9.19 4.31 19.44
C THR A 133 -8.46 5.62 19.28
N GLN A 134 -8.04 5.90 18.06
CA GLN A 134 -7.55 7.21 17.65
C GLN A 134 -8.62 7.88 16.79
N GLY A 135 -9.02 9.09 17.15
CA GLY A 135 -9.95 9.89 16.37
C GLY A 135 -9.25 11.11 15.78
N ASP A 136 -9.59 11.44 14.55
CA ASP A 136 -9.59 12.81 14.05
C ASP A 136 -11.06 13.25 13.85
N MET A 137 -11.30 14.50 13.48
CA MET A 137 -12.61 15.13 13.38
C MET A 137 -13.63 14.37 12.50
N PHE A 138 -13.18 13.48 11.60
CA PHE A 138 -14.03 12.74 10.66
C PHE A 138 -13.79 11.23 10.61
N GLU A 139 -12.80 10.71 11.32
CA GLU A 139 -12.45 9.30 11.20
C GLU A 139 -11.93 8.72 12.52
N LYS A 140 -12.38 7.51 12.83
CA LYS A 140 -12.00 6.76 14.03
C LYS A 140 -11.27 5.48 13.62
N ARG A 141 -10.07 5.28 14.15
CA ARG A 141 -9.20 4.11 13.94
C ARG A 141 -9.08 3.31 15.22
N CYS A 142 -9.08 1.99 15.11
CA CYS A 142 -8.76 1.13 16.23
C CYS A 142 -7.26 0.89 16.33
N LEU A 143 -6.62 1.30 17.44
CA LEU A 143 -5.18 1.14 17.66
C LEU A 143 -4.83 -0.22 18.24
N SER A 144 -5.71 -0.78 19.06
CA SER A 144 -5.51 -2.06 19.71
C SER A 144 -6.84 -2.78 19.92
N TYR A 145 -6.79 -4.11 19.96
CA TYR A 145 -7.98 -4.96 19.90
C TYR A 145 -8.08 -5.88 21.12
N HIS A 146 -9.31 -6.15 21.56
CA HIS A 146 -9.61 -7.37 22.30
C HIS A 146 -9.74 -8.51 21.31
N VAL A 147 -9.06 -9.63 21.59
CA VAL A 147 -9.02 -10.80 20.71
C VAL A 147 -9.40 -12.05 21.49
N ASP A 148 -10.00 -13.01 20.79
CA ASP A 148 -10.33 -14.32 21.36
C ASP A 148 -9.15 -15.29 21.21
N LYS A 149 -8.40 -15.45 22.30
CA LYS A 149 -7.25 -16.37 22.34
C LYS A 149 -7.63 -17.85 22.39
N GLY A 150 -8.91 -18.16 22.66
CA GLY A 150 -9.41 -19.54 22.65
C GLY A 150 -9.64 -20.09 21.25
N GLN A 151 -9.68 -19.22 20.24
CA GLN A 151 -9.88 -19.59 18.84
C GLN A 151 -8.56 -19.60 18.06
N SER A 152 -8.53 -20.44 17.02
CA SER A 152 -7.41 -20.50 16.08
C SER A 152 -7.25 -19.17 15.34
N GLN A 153 -6.00 -18.83 15.04
CA GLN A 153 -5.67 -17.60 14.33
C GLN A 153 -6.15 -17.66 12.87
N LEU A 154 -6.45 -16.49 12.31
CA LEU A 154 -6.83 -16.30 10.92
C LEU A 154 -6.17 -15.04 10.35
N TRP A 155 -6.16 -14.94 9.02
CA TRP A 155 -5.81 -13.70 8.33
C TRP A 155 -6.99 -12.74 8.40
N GLN A 156 -6.73 -11.51 8.82
CA GLN A 156 -7.75 -10.47 8.93
C GLN A 156 -7.13 -9.07 8.74
N PHE A 157 -7.98 -8.08 8.49
CA PHE A 157 -7.57 -6.68 8.41
C PHE A 157 -7.46 -6.04 9.80
N TYR A 158 -6.50 -5.15 9.93
CA TYR A 158 -6.27 -4.29 11.09
C TYR A 158 -6.22 -2.84 10.62
N ASP A 159 -6.72 -1.92 11.44
CA ASP A 159 -6.68 -0.50 11.15
C ASP A 159 -5.24 0.00 11.25
N LEU A 160 -4.87 0.89 10.33
CA LEU A 160 -3.66 1.68 10.46
C LEU A 160 -3.95 2.92 11.31
N ALA A 161 -3.08 3.17 12.28
CA ALA A 161 -3.10 4.40 13.05
C ALA A 161 -2.90 5.61 12.13
N LEU A 162 -3.47 6.77 12.48
CA LEU A 162 -3.09 8.03 11.84
C LEU A 162 -1.62 8.35 12.14
N TYR A 163 -0.96 9.06 11.24
CA TYR A 163 0.46 9.38 11.40
C TYR A 163 0.67 10.68 12.18
N THR A 164 1.19 10.53 13.39
CA THR A 164 1.72 11.59 14.22
C THR A 164 3.21 11.34 14.40
N HIS A 165 4.06 12.36 14.32
CA HIS A 165 5.43 12.16 14.81
C HIS A 165 5.37 11.84 16.30
N VAL A 166 6.12 10.84 16.73
CA VAL A 166 6.60 10.81 18.12
C VAL A 166 7.58 11.98 18.19
N THR A 167 7.15 13.10 18.76
CA THR A 167 8.07 14.19 19.08
C THR A 167 9.09 13.63 20.06
N LYS A 168 10.35 14.03 19.90
CA LYS A 168 11.49 13.54 20.69
C LYS A 168 11.27 13.71 22.20
N ASP A 169 10.35 14.60 22.59
CA ASP A 169 9.89 14.86 23.96
C ASP A 169 9.09 13.70 24.60
N SER A 170 8.77 12.63 23.86
CA SER A 170 8.06 11.45 24.39
C SER A 170 8.99 10.28 24.72
N ALA A 171 10.29 10.42 24.46
CA ALA A 171 11.30 9.37 24.69
C ALA A 171 12.08 9.55 26.01
N GLU A 172 11.74 10.57 26.78
CA GLU A 172 12.31 10.87 28.10
C GLU A 172 11.17 11.08 29.10
N ASP A 173 10.50 9.98 29.49
CA ASP A 173 9.93 9.88 30.84
C ASP A 173 10.09 8.40 31.30
N PRO A 174 10.49 8.18 32.57
CA PRO A 174 11.18 6.97 33.04
C PRO A 174 10.29 5.72 33.20
#